data_AF-A0A2S8ZEH6-F1
#
_entry.id   AF-A0A2S8ZEH6-F1
#
_cell.length_a   1.000
_cell.length_b   1.000
_cell.length_c   1.000
_cell.angle_alpha   90.00
_cell.angle_beta   90.00
_cell.angle_gamma   90.00
#
_symmetry.space_group_name_H-M   'P 1'
#
loop_
_entity.id
_entity.type
_entity.pdbx_description
1 polymer ?
#
loop_
_entity_poly.entity_id
_entity_poly.type
_entity_poly.pdbx_seq_one_letter_code
_entity_poly.pdbx_strand_id
1 'polypeptide(L)'
;MKLNFRNDKHVKPPGSITQLLSHPYYQDWKSIEISIFNDHRYAFFFWNYWTQKLIDDDRINYSPSLVSLDWHQDLVYPTTSEKEMLKELDLNNNKDVALYCWANLSHINDTHIMAAAYLNIIGDIYIHCRQGTSETAWNDEEFIDRYGNIHTVKKFKKYDDLKTCLLNSDENNVYFDIDLDFFTIKNPLQMGSASSEYTYLSEETIREMLKIDNPLIEWIFQRLQGITIAVEPEHTGGLLKAYKFLKLINNIWFKPSLFTSYPGKWKKETQWRHLKNKK
;
A
#
# COMPACT_ATOMS: atom_id res chain seq x y z
N MET A 1 -10.38 28.52 -10.75
CA MET A 1 -11.44 27.77 -11.45
C MET A 1 -12.04 26.77 -10.46
N LYS A 2 -13.36 26.77 -10.23
CA LYS A 2 -14.00 25.77 -9.35
C LYS A 2 -14.23 24.50 -10.18
N LEU A 3 -13.60 23.39 -9.79
CA LEU A 3 -13.79 22.10 -10.45
C LEU A 3 -15.13 21.49 -9.98
N ASN A 4 -15.98 21.07 -10.93
CA ASN A 4 -17.27 20.43 -10.65
C ASN A 4 -17.21 18.96 -11.09
N PHE A 5 -17.28 18.05 -10.12
CA PHE A 5 -17.31 16.60 -10.38
C PHE A 5 -18.75 16.11 -10.39
N ARG A 6 -19.12 15.31 -11.39
CA ARG A 6 -20.50 14.82 -11.54
C ARG A 6 -20.91 13.84 -10.43
N ASN A 7 -19.95 13.12 -9.87
CA ASN A 7 -20.16 12.20 -8.76
C ASN A 7 -18.87 12.05 -7.95
N ASP A 8 -18.84 12.64 -6.76
CA ASP A 8 -17.69 12.62 -5.86
C ASP A 8 -17.28 11.19 -5.46
N LYS A 9 -18.26 10.30 -5.25
CA LYS A 9 -18.04 8.92 -4.78
C LYS A 9 -17.18 8.06 -5.71
N HIS A 10 -17.01 8.47 -6.96
CA HIS A 10 -16.20 7.76 -7.94
C HIS A 10 -14.92 8.50 -8.33
N VAL A 11 -14.65 9.65 -7.71
CA VAL A 11 -13.39 10.38 -7.91
C VAL A 11 -12.26 9.60 -7.26
N LYS A 12 -11.18 9.41 -8.01
CA LYS A 12 -9.94 8.77 -7.58
C LYS A 12 -8.76 9.55 -8.17
N PRO A 13 -7.56 9.44 -7.59
CA PRO A 13 -6.36 10.00 -8.20
C PRO A 13 -6.17 9.53 -9.64
N PRO A 14 -5.65 10.37 -10.55
CA PRO A 14 -5.42 9.99 -11.93
C PRO A 14 -4.42 8.83 -12.04
N GLY A 15 -4.57 8.00 -13.07
CA GLY A 15 -3.69 6.83 -13.25
C GLY A 15 -3.91 5.70 -12.24
N SER A 16 -5.04 5.72 -11.52
CA SER A 16 -5.43 4.65 -10.61
C SER A 16 -6.55 3.76 -11.14
N ILE A 17 -6.56 2.50 -10.72
CA ILE A 17 -7.62 1.53 -10.99
C ILE A 17 -7.85 0.69 -9.73
N THR A 18 -9.12 0.32 -9.46
CA THR A 18 -9.46 -0.52 -8.31
C THR A 18 -10.40 -1.65 -8.66
N GLN A 19 -10.33 -2.73 -7.89
CA GLN A 19 -11.20 -3.89 -8.01
C GLN A 19 -11.59 -4.41 -6.63
N LEU A 20 -12.88 -4.59 -6.42
CA LEU A 20 -13.43 -5.23 -5.24
C LEU A 20 -13.38 -6.76 -5.43
N LEU A 21 -12.84 -7.47 -4.44
CA LEU A 21 -12.80 -8.94 -4.40
C LEU A 21 -13.33 -9.45 -3.06
N SER A 22 -13.84 -10.68 -3.02
CA SER A 22 -14.07 -11.38 -1.75
C SER A 22 -12.79 -11.40 -0.91
N HIS A 23 -12.90 -11.33 0.41
CA HIS A 23 -11.74 -11.39 1.28
C HIS A 23 -10.98 -12.70 1.06
N PRO A 24 -9.63 -12.70 0.99
CA PRO A 24 -8.84 -13.90 0.70
C PRO A 24 -8.91 -15.01 1.76
N TYR A 25 -9.61 -14.75 2.87
CA TYR A 25 -9.74 -15.64 4.02
C TYR A 25 -11.22 -15.75 4.43
N TYR A 26 -11.87 -14.62 4.76
CA TYR A 26 -13.28 -14.52 5.17
C TYR A 26 -14.27 -14.33 3.99
N GLN A 27 -14.26 -15.28 3.06
CA GLN A 27 -14.91 -15.14 1.74
C GLN A 27 -16.41 -14.86 1.75
N ASP A 28 -17.13 -15.41 2.72
CA ASP A 28 -18.60 -15.45 2.69
C ASP A 28 -19.26 -14.15 3.19
N TRP A 29 -18.49 -13.29 3.85
CA TRP A 29 -19.06 -12.14 4.58
C TRP A 29 -18.20 -10.88 4.52
N LYS A 30 -17.00 -10.94 3.93
CA LYS A 30 -16.13 -9.78 3.75
C LYS A 30 -15.63 -9.67 2.31
N SER A 31 -15.42 -8.44 1.90
CA SER A 31 -14.72 -8.05 0.67
C SER A 31 -13.66 -7.02 0.99
N ILE A 32 -12.63 -6.98 0.16
CA ILE A 32 -11.54 -6.00 0.21
C ILE A 32 -11.34 -5.42 -1.19
N GLU A 33 -10.83 -4.20 -1.26
CA GLU A 33 -10.43 -3.59 -2.52
C GLU A 33 -8.93 -3.72 -2.74
N ILE A 34 -8.56 -3.87 -4.00
CA ILE A 34 -7.19 -3.80 -4.47
C ILE A 34 -7.09 -2.58 -5.38
N SER A 35 -6.13 -1.71 -5.12
CA SER A 35 -5.88 -0.48 -5.85
C SER A 35 -4.49 -0.49 -6.45
N ILE A 36 -4.40 -0.17 -7.75
CA ILE A 36 -3.13 -0.02 -8.47
C ILE A 36 -3.04 1.39 -9.02
N PHE A 37 -1.88 2.00 -8.91
CA PHE A 37 -1.65 3.37 -9.33
C PHE A 37 -0.17 3.63 -9.68
N ASN A 38 0.07 4.71 -10.41
CA ASN A 38 1.43 5.02 -10.90
C ASN A 38 2.34 5.59 -9.81
N ASP A 39 1.87 6.60 -9.06
CA ASP A 39 2.67 7.33 -8.06
C ASP A 39 2.36 6.82 -6.66
N HIS A 40 3.37 6.44 -5.87
CA HIS A 40 3.14 5.79 -4.57
C HIS A 40 2.33 6.64 -3.58
N ARG A 41 2.48 7.96 -3.64
CA ARG A 41 1.70 8.93 -2.84
C ARG A 41 0.18 8.77 -2.96
N TYR A 42 -0.35 8.16 -4.02
CA TYR A 42 -1.78 7.89 -4.15
C TYR A 42 -2.29 6.81 -3.20
N ALA A 43 -1.42 6.04 -2.54
CA ALA A 43 -1.80 5.11 -1.50
C ALA A 43 -2.58 5.81 -0.37
N PHE A 44 -2.19 7.05 -0.01
CA PHE A 44 -2.90 7.90 0.97
C PHE A 44 -4.40 7.98 0.69
N PHE A 45 -4.79 8.17 -0.57
CA PHE A 45 -6.20 8.29 -0.95
C PHE A 45 -6.97 7.00 -0.62
N PHE A 46 -6.39 5.84 -0.96
CA PHE A 46 -7.06 4.56 -0.77
C PHE A 46 -7.13 4.15 0.69
N TRP A 47 -6.06 4.37 1.46
CA TRP A 47 -6.09 4.16 2.91
C TRP A 47 -7.14 5.04 3.58
N ASN A 48 -7.25 6.31 3.18
CA ASN A 48 -8.31 7.19 3.70
C ASN A 48 -9.69 6.65 3.32
N TYR A 49 -9.93 6.39 2.04
CA TYR A 49 -11.22 5.94 1.54
C TYR A 49 -11.69 4.65 2.24
N TRP A 50 -10.80 3.69 2.45
CA TRP A 50 -11.12 2.46 3.16
C TRP A 50 -11.36 2.71 4.65
N THR A 51 -10.55 3.55 5.29
CA THR A 51 -10.69 3.85 6.72
C THR A 51 -12.00 4.55 7.03
N GLN A 52 -12.38 5.58 6.25
CA GLN A 52 -13.69 6.23 6.42
C GLN A 52 -14.83 5.23 6.26
N LYS A 53 -14.77 4.38 5.23
CA LYS A 53 -15.79 3.35 5.02
C LYS A 53 -15.87 2.34 6.17
N LEU A 54 -14.73 1.90 6.70
CA LEU A 54 -14.69 0.96 7.82
C LEU A 54 -15.24 1.58 9.11
N ILE A 55 -15.00 2.88 9.34
CA ILE A 55 -15.56 3.63 10.46
C ILE A 55 -17.09 3.79 10.29
N ASP A 56 -17.54 4.21 9.10
CA ASP A 56 -18.96 4.39 8.79
C ASP A 56 -19.75 3.08 8.93
N ASP A 57 -19.14 1.95 8.59
CA ASP A 57 -19.72 0.60 8.71
C ASP A 57 -19.58 0.01 10.14
N ASP A 58 -19.03 0.75 11.13
CA ASP A 58 -18.73 0.29 12.50
C ASP A 58 -17.89 -1.02 12.53
N ARG A 59 -16.97 -1.15 11.57
CA ARG A 59 -16.12 -2.34 11.39
C ARG A 59 -14.79 -2.25 12.11
N ILE A 60 -14.36 -1.05 12.46
CA ILE A 60 -13.11 -0.77 13.20
C ILE A 60 -13.35 0.35 14.21
N ASN A 61 -12.61 0.31 15.31
CA ASN A 61 -12.56 1.36 16.34
C ASN A 61 -11.15 1.96 16.51
N TYR A 62 -10.18 1.49 15.71
CA TYR A 62 -8.83 2.04 15.57
C TYR A 62 -8.36 1.83 14.14
N SER A 63 -7.39 2.63 13.72
CA SER A 63 -6.90 2.66 12.34
C SER A 63 -6.09 1.40 12.01
N PRO A 64 -6.26 0.81 10.82
CA PRO A 64 -5.50 -0.37 10.42
C PRO A 64 -4.01 -0.06 10.32
N SER A 65 -3.17 -0.99 10.76
CA SER A 65 -1.72 -0.88 10.65
C SER A 65 -1.28 -1.05 9.20
N LEU A 66 -0.20 -0.37 8.83
CA LEU A 66 0.39 -0.42 7.50
C LEU A 66 1.52 -1.44 7.49
N VAL A 67 1.44 -2.43 6.61
CA VAL A 67 2.57 -3.29 6.27
C VAL A 67 2.99 -2.95 4.84
N SER A 68 4.19 -2.43 4.65
CA SER A 68 4.69 -2.04 3.33
C SER A 68 5.95 -2.81 2.91
N LEU A 69 5.98 -3.21 1.64
CA LEU A 69 7.17 -3.63 0.92
C LEU A 69 7.56 -2.51 -0.03
N ASP A 70 8.67 -1.84 0.27
CA ASP A 70 9.05 -0.59 -0.40
C ASP A 70 10.58 -0.50 -0.47
N TRP A 71 11.16 -0.06 -1.58
CA TRP A 71 12.60 0.17 -1.57
C TRP A 71 12.99 1.30 -0.60
N HIS A 72 12.21 2.36 -0.57
CA HIS A 72 12.36 3.56 0.25
C HIS A 72 11.71 3.39 1.63
N GLN A 73 11.99 4.33 2.53
CA GLN A 73 11.29 4.40 3.81
C GLN A 73 9.97 5.16 3.69
N ASP A 74 9.94 6.25 2.91
CA ASP A 74 8.79 7.14 2.75
C ASP A 74 8.19 7.67 4.06
N LEU A 75 9.09 7.91 5.01
CA LEU A 75 8.81 8.39 6.36
C LEU A 75 9.11 9.89 6.54
N VAL A 76 9.14 10.68 5.47
CA VAL A 76 9.38 12.12 5.62
C VAL A 76 8.16 12.76 6.28
N TYR A 77 8.39 13.37 7.44
CA TYR A 77 7.34 14.03 8.20
C TYR A 77 6.79 15.24 7.45
N PRO A 78 5.46 15.46 7.45
CA PRO A 78 4.90 16.68 6.90
C PRO A 78 5.43 17.89 7.67
N THR A 79 5.83 18.92 6.93
CA THR A 79 6.21 20.24 7.43
C THR A 79 5.06 20.91 8.18
N THR A 80 5.34 21.98 8.93
CA THR A 80 4.30 22.75 9.63
C THR A 80 3.20 23.23 8.66
N SER A 81 3.55 23.72 7.48
CA SER A 81 2.59 24.15 6.46
C SER A 81 1.76 22.98 5.92
N GLU A 82 2.37 21.83 5.67
CA GLU A 82 1.64 20.63 5.21
C GLU A 82 0.69 20.13 6.30
N LYS A 83 1.10 20.15 7.56
CA LYS A 83 0.22 19.81 8.70
C LYS A 83 -1.00 20.72 8.77
N GLU A 84 -0.86 22.04 8.55
CA GLU A 84 -2.02 22.93 8.51
C GLU A 84 -2.96 22.60 7.35
N MET A 85 -2.44 22.31 6.15
CA MET A 85 -3.27 21.89 5.02
C MET A 85 -3.98 20.55 5.29
N LEU A 86 -3.29 19.57 5.89
CA LEU A 86 -3.87 18.28 6.28
C LEU A 86 -5.00 18.46 7.29
N LYS A 87 -4.90 19.43 8.22
CA LYS A 87 -5.96 19.70 9.20
C LYS A 87 -7.26 20.19 8.56
N GLU A 88 -7.14 20.93 7.46
CA GLU A 88 -8.26 21.50 6.71
C GLU A 88 -8.84 20.54 5.66
N LEU A 89 -8.16 19.42 5.38
CA LEU A 89 -8.58 18.43 4.40
C LEU A 89 -9.86 17.71 4.84
N ASP A 90 -10.91 17.78 4.02
CA ASP A 90 -12.15 17.02 4.23
C ASP A 90 -11.95 15.55 3.82
N LEU A 91 -11.69 14.69 4.80
CA LEU A 91 -11.44 13.26 4.60
C LEU A 91 -12.65 12.48 4.09
N ASN A 92 -13.87 13.02 4.20
CA ASN A 92 -15.10 12.38 3.72
C ASN A 92 -15.41 12.74 2.25
N ASN A 93 -14.58 13.57 1.63
CA ASN A 93 -14.78 14.09 0.28
C ASN A 93 -13.68 13.56 -0.64
N ASN A 94 -14.03 12.57 -1.45
CA ASN A 94 -13.08 11.87 -2.30
C ASN A 94 -12.37 12.82 -3.27
N LYS A 95 -13.06 13.83 -3.79
CA LYS A 95 -12.46 14.86 -4.64
C LYS A 95 -11.38 15.65 -3.90
N ASP A 96 -11.66 16.09 -2.68
CA ASP A 96 -10.69 16.91 -1.93
C ASP A 96 -9.44 16.09 -1.62
N VAL A 97 -9.62 14.85 -1.16
CA VAL A 97 -8.51 13.92 -0.89
C VAL A 97 -7.73 13.58 -2.17
N ALA A 98 -8.40 13.25 -3.28
CA ALA A 98 -7.74 12.90 -4.52
C ALA A 98 -6.93 14.07 -5.11
N LEU A 99 -7.47 15.29 -5.05
CA LEU A 99 -6.77 16.49 -5.49
C LEU A 99 -5.58 16.79 -4.58
N TYR A 100 -5.74 16.64 -3.27
CA TYR A 100 -4.65 16.82 -2.30
C TYR A 100 -3.50 15.86 -2.58
N CYS A 101 -3.76 14.57 -2.80
CA CYS A 101 -2.71 13.60 -3.12
C CYS A 101 -1.96 13.95 -4.41
N TRP A 102 -2.67 14.48 -5.40
CA TRP A 102 -2.07 14.84 -6.69
C TRP A 102 -1.27 16.15 -6.65
N ALA A 103 -1.78 17.16 -5.95
CA ALA A 103 -1.23 18.51 -6.01
C ALA A 103 -0.35 18.89 -4.81
N ASN A 104 -0.60 18.32 -3.63
CA ASN A 104 -0.04 18.80 -2.36
C ASN A 104 0.90 17.80 -1.67
N LEU A 105 0.73 16.49 -1.87
CA LEU A 105 1.73 15.52 -1.42
C LEU A 105 3.00 15.64 -2.25
N SER A 106 4.15 15.43 -1.60
CA SER A 106 5.48 15.53 -2.21
C SER A 106 5.54 14.76 -3.53
N HIS A 107 6.10 15.40 -4.56
CA HIS A 107 6.33 14.78 -5.87
C HIS A 107 7.45 13.72 -5.83
N ILE A 108 8.20 13.65 -4.74
CA ILE A 108 9.23 12.64 -4.48
C ILE A 108 8.62 11.41 -3.80
N ASN A 109 7.30 11.40 -3.55
CA ASN A 109 6.54 10.28 -2.99
C ASN A 109 7.00 9.83 -1.59
N ASP A 110 7.57 10.72 -0.78
CA ASP A 110 8.23 10.37 0.48
C ASP A 110 7.44 10.74 1.76
N THR A 111 6.25 11.34 1.61
CA THR A 111 5.49 11.96 2.72
C THR A 111 4.14 11.34 3.02
N HIS A 112 3.59 10.50 2.13
CA HIS A 112 2.21 10.01 2.20
C HIS A 112 1.95 9.12 3.41
N ILE A 113 2.91 8.29 3.85
CA ILE A 113 2.78 7.44 5.03
C ILE A 113 2.63 8.33 6.29
N MET A 114 3.55 9.27 6.50
CA MET A 114 3.51 10.13 7.68
C MET A 114 2.36 11.13 7.64
N ALA A 115 1.93 11.58 6.46
CA ALA A 115 0.71 12.36 6.32
C ALA A 115 -0.54 11.55 6.72
N ALA A 116 -0.62 10.28 6.32
CA ALA A 116 -1.72 9.39 6.68
C ALA A 116 -1.73 9.09 8.18
N ALA A 117 -0.57 8.78 8.76
CA ALA A 117 -0.44 8.55 10.20
C ALA A 117 -0.79 9.81 11.01
N TYR A 118 -0.35 11.00 10.57
CA TYR A 118 -0.67 12.27 11.23
C TYR A 118 -2.19 12.52 11.33
N LEU A 119 -2.95 12.02 10.37
CA LEU A 119 -4.41 12.12 10.31
C LEU A 119 -5.13 10.91 10.94
N ASN A 120 -4.40 9.99 11.57
CA ASN A 120 -4.93 8.73 12.08
C ASN A 120 -5.67 7.91 11.01
N ILE A 121 -5.24 7.98 9.76
CA ILE A 121 -5.79 7.15 8.67
C ILE A 121 -5.21 5.73 8.75
N ILE A 122 -3.96 5.63 9.17
CA ILE A 122 -3.25 4.36 9.41
C ILE A 122 -2.75 4.32 10.84
N GLY A 123 -2.65 3.11 11.40
CA GLY A 123 -2.14 2.81 12.73
C GLY A 123 -0.62 2.68 12.76
N ASP A 124 -0.12 1.59 13.35
CA ASP A 124 1.32 1.29 13.40
C ASP A 124 1.87 0.97 12.00
N ILE A 125 3.16 1.25 11.80
CA ILE A 125 3.81 1.22 10.49
C ILE A 125 4.96 0.20 10.52
N TYR A 126 4.91 -0.76 9.60
CA TYR A 126 5.89 -1.83 9.46
C TYR A 126 6.43 -1.85 8.02
N ILE A 127 7.68 -1.43 7.81
CA ILE A 127 8.24 -1.26 6.47
C ILE A 127 9.44 -2.18 6.28
N HIS A 128 9.37 -3.06 5.29
CA HIS A 128 10.57 -3.75 4.81
C HIS A 128 11.16 -3.00 3.62
N CYS A 129 12.32 -2.38 3.85
CA CYS A 129 12.99 -1.55 2.86
C CYS A 129 14.50 -1.72 2.82
N ARG A 130 15.14 -1.01 1.88
CA ARG A 130 16.59 -1.03 1.65
C ARG A 130 17.26 0.31 1.90
N GLN A 131 16.48 1.39 1.99
CA GLN A 131 16.99 2.72 2.27
C GLN A 131 17.34 2.89 3.76
N GLY A 132 18.59 3.24 4.04
CA GLY A 132 19.08 3.57 5.38
C GLY A 132 20.61 3.48 5.47
N THR A 133 21.27 4.61 5.70
CA THR A 133 22.74 4.72 5.66
C THR A 133 23.40 4.61 7.04
N SER A 134 22.69 4.91 8.12
CA SER A 134 23.17 4.78 9.51
C SER A 134 22.46 3.64 10.24
N GLU A 135 23.04 3.16 11.34
CA GLU A 135 22.36 2.20 12.24
C GLU A 135 21.10 2.82 12.86
N THR A 136 21.15 4.10 13.22
CA THR A 136 20.02 4.83 13.80
C THR A 136 18.81 4.93 12.87
N ALA A 137 19.02 4.88 11.55
CA ALA A 137 17.93 4.88 10.58
C ALA A 137 17.01 3.65 10.70
N TRP A 138 17.44 2.61 11.41
CA TRP A 138 16.70 1.36 11.60
C TRP A 138 16.10 1.21 13.00
N ASN A 139 16.27 2.21 13.86
CA ASN A 139 15.63 2.21 15.17
C ASN A 139 14.12 2.34 15.01
N ASP A 140 13.40 1.66 15.89
CA ASP A 140 11.99 1.90 16.10
C ASP A 140 11.77 3.36 16.54
N GLU A 141 10.71 3.96 16.03
CA GLU A 141 10.33 5.34 16.35
C GLU A 141 8.89 5.35 16.86
N GLU A 142 8.60 6.26 17.79
CA GLU A 142 7.24 6.58 18.17
C GLU A 142 6.86 7.93 17.56
N PHE A 143 5.63 8.03 17.08
CA PHE A 143 5.05 9.23 16.52
C PHE A 143 3.70 9.51 17.16
N ILE A 144 3.44 10.78 17.48
CA ILE A 144 2.15 11.23 18.01
C ILE A 144 1.38 11.93 16.90
N ASP A 145 0.18 11.43 16.59
CA ASP A 145 -0.69 12.03 15.58
C ASP A 145 -1.34 13.34 16.07
N ARG A 146 -2.19 13.93 15.22
CA ARG A 146 -2.89 15.18 15.58
C ARG A 146 -3.95 15.04 16.68
N TYR A 147 -4.36 13.81 17.00
CA TYR A 147 -5.40 13.51 17.98
C TYR A 147 -4.82 12.99 19.30
N GLY A 148 -3.50 12.83 19.39
CA GLY A 148 -2.78 12.35 20.57
C GLY A 148 -2.60 10.83 20.62
N ASN A 149 -2.92 10.09 19.56
CA ASN A 149 -2.62 8.66 19.47
C ASN A 149 -1.12 8.48 19.23
N ILE A 150 -0.56 7.41 19.83
CA ILE A 150 0.83 7.03 19.64
C ILE A 150 0.88 5.91 18.61
N HIS A 151 1.74 6.07 17.62
CA HIS A 151 2.01 5.12 16.56
C HIS A 151 3.45 4.64 16.66
N THR A 152 3.68 3.35 16.45
CA THR A 152 5.01 2.77 16.33
C THR A 152 5.40 2.67 14.86
N VAL A 153 6.63 3.05 14.53
CA VAL A 153 7.23 2.89 13.20
C VAL A 153 8.42 1.93 13.31
N LYS A 154 8.31 0.76 12.65
CA LYS A 154 9.34 -0.27 12.62
C LYS A 154 9.85 -0.49 11.20
N LYS A 155 11.18 -0.51 11.05
CA LYS A 155 11.87 -0.64 9.76
C LYS A 155 12.72 -1.91 9.73
N PHE A 156 12.62 -2.68 8.66
CA PHE A 156 13.25 -4.01 8.57
C PHE A 156 14.18 -4.12 7.36
N LYS A 157 15.44 -4.46 7.61
CA LYS A 157 16.43 -4.77 6.55
C LYS A 157 16.17 -6.12 5.89
N LYS A 158 15.69 -7.07 6.68
CA LYS A 158 15.47 -8.45 6.24
C LYS A 158 13.99 -8.80 6.32
N TYR A 159 13.53 -9.49 5.30
CA TYR A 159 12.16 -10.00 5.24
C TYR A 159 11.82 -10.90 6.44
N ASP A 160 12.76 -11.73 6.91
CA ASP A 160 12.53 -12.62 8.07
C ASP A 160 12.34 -11.86 9.39
N ASP A 161 12.94 -10.68 9.53
CA ASP A 161 12.78 -9.84 10.73
C ASP A 161 11.37 -9.22 10.74
N LEU A 162 10.89 -8.70 9.59
CA LEU A 162 9.50 -8.25 9.43
C LEU A 162 8.52 -9.39 9.73
N LYS A 163 8.75 -10.56 9.13
CA LYS A 163 7.93 -11.75 9.33
C LYS A 163 7.86 -12.13 10.80
N THR A 164 9.00 -12.20 11.49
CA THR A 164 9.05 -12.56 12.91
C THR A 164 8.34 -11.52 13.77
N CYS A 165 8.49 -10.23 13.46
CA CYS A 165 7.81 -9.16 14.18
C CYS A 165 6.28 -9.29 14.06
N LEU A 166 5.76 -9.39 12.83
CA LEU A 166 4.31 -9.43 12.59
C LEU A 166 3.66 -10.73 13.09
N LEU A 167 4.33 -11.88 12.96
CA LEU A 167 3.80 -13.14 13.50
C LEU A 167 3.65 -13.13 15.03
N ASN A 168 4.39 -12.27 15.73
CA ASN A 168 4.31 -12.10 17.18
C ASN A 168 3.55 -10.84 17.61
N SER A 169 2.95 -10.09 16.67
CA SER A 169 2.17 -8.90 17.01
C SER A 169 0.68 -9.22 17.18
N ASP A 170 0.01 -8.36 17.94
CA ASP A 170 -1.45 -8.44 18.17
C ASP A 170 -2.26 -7.64 17.14
N GLU A 171 -1.60 -7.18 16.06
CA GLU A 171 -2.24 -6.50 14.93
C GLU A 171 -3.34 -7.38 14.34
N ASN A 172 -4.47 -6.77 13.98
CA ASN A 172 -5.64 -7.51 13.51
C ASN A 172 -6.43 -6.81 12.38
N ASN A 173 -6.03 -5.59 12.01
CA ASN A 173 -6.50 -4.85 10.84
C ASN A 173 -5.28 -4.31 10.10
N VAL A 174 -5.11 -4.71 8.83
CA VAL A 174 -3.89 -4.39 8.07
C VAL A 174 -4.23 -3.87 6.68
N TYR A 175 -3.60 -2.78 6.29
CA TYR A 175 -3.38 -2.44 4.88
C TYR A 175 -2.05 -3.04 4.43
N PHE A 176 -2.08 -3.75 3.30
CA PHE A 176 -0.87 -4.29 2.70
C PHE A 176 -0.49 -3.49 1.47
N ASP A 177 0.64 -2.82 1.55
CA ASP A 177 1.16 -1.93 0.53
C ASP A 177 2.40 -2.54 -0.14
N ILE A 178 2.47 -2.41 -1.45
CA ILE A 178 3.55 -2.97 -2.26
C ILE A 178 3.97 -1.91 -3.27
N ASP A 179 5.11 -1.28 -3.03
CA ASP A 179 5.80 -0.59 -4.11
C ASP A 179 6.51 -1.63 -4.99
N LEU A 180 6.28 -1.59 -6.30
CA LEU A 180 6.96 -2.49 -7.23
C LEU A 180 8.46 -2.22 -7.32
N ASP A 181 8.92 -1.03 -6.95
CA ASP A 181 10.33 -0.68 -6.88
C ASP A 181 11.09 -1.49 -5.81
N PHE A 182 10.37 -2.06 -4.84
CA PHE A 182 10.92 -2.98 -3.85
C PHE A 182 11.59 -4.20 -4.49
N PHE A 183 11.20 -4.57 -5.71
CA PHE A 183 11.82 -5.68 -6.43
C PHE A 183 13.11 -5.28 -7.17
N THR A 184 13.46 -4.00 -7.16
CA THR A 184 14.73 -3.46 -7.67
C THR A 184 15.79 -3.52 -6.57
N ILE A 185 16.99 -4.01 -6.89
CA ILE A 185 18.13 -4.06 -5.95
C ILE A 185 18.98 -2.80 -6.12
N LYS A 186 19.39 -2.51 -7.36
CA LYS A 186 20.14 -1.31 -7.75
C LYS A 186 19.34 -0.53 -8.78
N ASN A 187 19.33 0.79 -8.64
CA ASN A 187 18.69 1.75 -9.54
C ASN A 187 19.60 2.99 -9.67
N PRO A 188 19.82 3.55 -10.88
CA PRO A 188 20.55 4.81 -11.09
C PRO A 188 20.01 6.03 -10.34
N LEU A 189 18.74 6.05 -9.96
CA LEU A 189 18.12 7.14 -9.22
C LEU A 189 18.47 7.15 -7.72
N GLN A 190 19.14 6.10 -7.23
CA GLN A 190 19.53 6.00 -5.82
C GLN A 190 20.65 6.99 -5.51
N MET A 191 20.45 7.84 -4.50
CA MET A 191 21.48 8.74 -4.01
C MET A 191 22.71 7.94 -3.53
N GLY A 192 23.88 8.26 -4.08
CA GLY A 192 25.15 7.58 -3.75
C GLY A 192 25.41 6.28 -4.52
N SER A 193 24.52 5.88 -5.43
CA SER A 193 24.76 4.76 -6.35
C SER A 193 25.67 5.20 -7.50
N ALA A 194 26.81 4.52 -7.66
CA ALA A 194 27.64 4.60 -8.86
C ALA A 194 27.14 3.66 -9.99
N SER A 195 26.00 3.00 -9.80
CA SER A 195 25.46 2.00 -10.74
C SER A 195 24.62 2.69 -11.81
N SER A 196 25.05 2.59 -13.06
CA SER A 196 24.25 3.00 -14.23
C SER A 196 23.18 1.97 -14.63
N GLU A 197 23.10 0.84 -13.91
CA GLU A 197 22.26 -0.30 -14.28
C GLU A 197 21.22 -0.63 -13.22
N TYR A 198 20.07 -1.12 -13.72
CA TYR A 198 19.04 -1.72 -12.90
C TYR A 198 19.31 -3.21 -12.67
N THR A 199 19.23 -3.64 -11.41
CA THR A 199 19.27 -5.06 -11.04
C THR A 199 18.07 -5.39 -10.18
N TYR A 200 17.66 -6.65 -10.13
CA TYR A 200 16.35 -7.03 -9.58
C TYR A 200 16.43 -8.29 -8.73
N LEU A 201 15.50 -8.43 -7.80
CA LEU A 201 15.24 -9.72 -7.17
C LEU A 201 14.87 -10.77 -8.22
N SER A 202 15.26 -12.01 -7.97
CA SER A 202 14.87 -13.13 -8.83
C SER A 202 13.37 -13.37 -8.75
N GLU A 203 12.75 -13.84 -9.85
CA GLU A 203 11.33 -14.18 -9.84
C GLU A 203 11.02 -15.27 -8.79
N GLU A 204 11.94 -16.21 -8.56
CA GLU A 204 11.85 -17.23 -7.51
C GLU A 204 11.73 -16.60 -6.11
N THR A 205 12.63 -15.65 -5.79
CA THR A 205 12.60 -14.94 -4.51
C THR A 205 11.28 -14.21 -4.30
N ILE A 206 10.79 -13.49 -5.31
CA ILE A 206 9.52 -12.75 -5.22
C ILE A 206 8.35 -13.72 -5.02
N ARG A 207 8.37 -14.88 -5.70
CA ARG A 207 7.36 -15.93 -5.51
C ARG A 207 7.36 -16.47 -4.09
N GLU A 208 8.52 -16.81 -3.55
CA GLU A 208 8.64 -17.32 -2.19
C GLU A 208 8.19 -16.31 -1.13
N MET A 209 8.44 -15.02 -1.36
CA MET A 209 7.98 -13.95 -0.47
C MET A 209 6.46 -13.75 -0.51
N LEU A 210 5.83 -13.88 -1.67
CA LEU A 210 4.42 -13.54 -1.88
C LEU A 210 3.48 -14.75 -2.00
N LYS A 211 4.00 -15.99 -2.00
CA LYS A 211 3.16 -17.18 -2.11
C LYS A 211 2.19 -17.28 -0.93
N ILE A 212 1.02 -17.86 -1.19
CA ILE A 212 -0.13 -17.84 -0.27
C ILE A 212 0.12 -18.69 0.99
N ASP A 213 0.95 -19.73 0.87
CA ASP A 213 1.42 -20.59 1.96
C ASP A 213 2.64 -20.02 2.70
N ASN A 214 3.12 -18.82 2.33
CA ASN A 214 4.09 -18.11 3.15
C ASN A 214 3.40 -17.65 4.44
N PRO A 215 3.93 -17.98 5.64
CA PRO A 215 3.29 -17.63 6.90
C PRO A 215 3.00 -16.14 7.09
N LEU A 216 3.85 -15.25 6.57
CA LEU A 216 3.58 -13.81 6.64
C LEU A 216 2.40 -13.42 5.75
N ILE A 217 2.32 -13.95 4.53
CA ILE A 217 1.21 -13.67 3.61
C ILE A 217 -0.10 -14.24 4.15
N GLU A 218 -0.09 -15.44 4.72
CA GLU A 218 -1.25 -16.01 5.40
C GLU A 218 -1.69 -15.11 6.57
N TRP A 219 -0.74 -14.65 7.39
CA TRP A 219 -1.01 -13.75 8.51
C TRP A 219 -1.63 -12.42 8.04
N ILE A 220 -1.10 -11.82 6.98
CA ILE A 220 -1.63 -10.60 6.36
C ILE A 220 -3.04 -10.87 5.82
N PHE A 221 -3.24 -11.96 5.07
CA PHE A 221 -4.52 -12.28 4.45
C PHE A 221 -5.65 -12.53 5.45
N GLN A 222 -5.34 -12.94 6.68
CA GLN A 222 -6.31 -13.07 7.77
C GLN A 222 -6.75 -11.72 8.35
N ARG A 223 -6.00 -10.64 8.14
CA ARG A 223 -6.18 -9.32 8.79
C ARG A 223 -6.46 -8.19 7.80
N LEU A 224 -6.50 -8.53 6.52
CA LEU A 224 -6.46 -7.60 5.42
C LEU A 224 -7.73 -6.74 5.31
N GLN A 225 -7.55 -5.43 5.16
CA GLN A 225 -8.62 -4.48 4.88
C GLN A 225 -8.53 -3.87 3.47
N GLY A 226 -7.35 -3.90 2.85
CA GLY A 226 -7.13 -3.44 1.48
C GLY A 226 -5.70 -3.67 1.02
N ILE A 227 -5.48 -3.68 -0.30
CA ILE A 227 -4.15 -3.80 -0.90
C ILE A 227 -3.88 -2.61 -1.82
N THR A 228 -2.76 -1.93 -1.62
CA THR A 228 -2.23 -0.93 -2.54
C THR A 228 -1.01 -1.46 -3.28
N ILE A 229 -0.92 -1.17 -4.59
CA ILE A 229 0.25 -1.50 -5.41
C ILE A 229 0.66 -0.28 -6.21
N ALA A 230 1.82 0.29 -5.90
CA ALA A 230 2.42 1.40 -6.64
C ALA A 230 3.32 0.89 -7.76
N VAL A 231 3.14 1.40 -8.97
CA VAL A 231 3.84 0.88 -10.16
C VAL A 231 5.24 1.48 -10.33
N GLU A 232 5.39 2.77 -9.99
CA GLU A 232 6.64 3.54 -10.02
C GLU A 232 7.60 3.17 -11.17
N PRO A 233 7.21 3.43 -12.44
CA PRO A 233 8.00 3.04 -13.61
C PRO A 233 9.45 3.52 -13.58
N GLU A 234 9.70 4.71 -13.04
CA GLU A 234 11.05 5.28 -13.01
C GLU A 234 11.97 4.50 -12.07
N HIS A 235 11.47 4.06 -10.92
CA HIS A 235 12.26 3.32 -9.92
C HIS A 235 12.41 1.83 -10.25
N THR A 236 11.53 1.30 -11.11
CA THR A 236 11.55 -0.09 -11.56
C THR A 236 12.36 -0.36 -12.83
N GLY A 237 12.91 0.66 -13.49
CA GLY A 237 13.64 0.51 -14.76
C GLY A 237 12.74 0.57 -16.00
N GLY A 238 11.57 1.21 -15.87
CA GLY A 238 10.64 1.52 -16.92
C GLY A 238 9.32 0.76 -16.82
N LEU A 239 8.30 1.29 -17.52
CA LEU A 239 6.92 0.80 -17.46
C LEU A 239 6.77 -0.71 -17.73
N LEU A 240 7.46 -1.22 -18.75
CA LEU A 240 7.40 -2.64 -19.11
C LEU A 240 7.96 -3.54 -18.01
N LYS A 241 8.96 -3.06 -17.27
CA LYS A 241 9.56 -3.82 -16.17
C LYS A 241 8.63 -3.82 -14.96
N ALA A 242 8.04 -2.68 -14.60
CA ALA A 242 7.00 -2.58 -13.59
C ALA A 242 5.83 -3.55 -13.86
N TYR A 243 5.30 -3.56 -15.09
CA TYR A 243 4.24 -4.50 -15.46
C TYR A 243 4.67 -5.97 -15.42
N LYS A 244 5.97 -6.26 -15.54
CA LYS A 244 6.49 -7.63 -15.37
C LYS A 244 6.37 -8.08 -13.91
N PHE A 245 6.63 -7.18 -12.95
CA PHE A 245 6.40 -7.45 -11.52
C PHE A 245 4.91 -7.56 -11.20
N LEU A 246 4.08 -6.66 -11.75
CA LEU A 246 2.63 -6.78 -11.58
C LEU A 246 2.08 -8.09 -12.15
N LYS A 247 2.58 -8.53 -13.32
CA LYS A 247 2.25 -9.84 -13.90
C LYS A 247 2.67 -10.99 -12.98
N LEU A 248 3.80 -10.87 -12.28
CA LEU A 248 4.26 -11.86 -11.32
C LEU A 248 3.30 -11.97 -10.13
N ILE A 249 2.97 -10.86 -9.48
CA ILE A 249 1.96 -10.79 -8.40
C ILE A 249 0.64 -11.41 -8.87
N ASN A 250 0.17 -11.00 -10.06
CA ASN A 250 -1.04 -11.54 -10.66
C ASN A 250 -1.01 -13.06 -10.81
N ASN A 251 0.11 -13.62 -11.26
CA ASN A 251 0.25 -15.06 -11.44
C ASN A 251 0.30 -15.82 -10.11
N ILE A 252 0.73 -15.17 -9.03
CA ILE A 252 0.74 -15.74 -7.68
C ILE A 252 -0.68 -15.72 -7.10
N TRP A 253 -1.35 -14.57 -7.12
CA TRP A 253 -2.60 -14.39 -6.36
C TRP A 253 -3.89 -14.52 -7.13
N PHE A 254 -3.93 -14.24 -8.44
CA PHE A 254 -5.20 -14.06 -9.15
C PHE A 254 -5.40 -15.03 -10.31
N LYS A 255 -6.67 -15.39 -10.58
CA LYS A 255 -7.09 -16.13 -11.78
C LYS A 255 -8.59 -15.91 -12.10
N PRO A 256 -8.96 -15.42 -13.30
CA PRO A 256 -8.10 -14.84 -14.34
C PRO A 256 -7.44 -13.55 -13.86
N SER A 257 -6.76 -12.83 -14.75
CA SER A 257 -5.95 -11.68 -14.37
C SER A 257 -6.75 -10.63 -13.60
N LEU A 258 -6.06 -9.87 -12.75
CA LEU A 258 -6.60 -8.70 -12.06
C LEU A 258 -7.27 -7.75 -13.06
N PHE A 259 -8.38 -7.13 -12.65
CA PHE A 259 -9.26 -6.27 -13.45
C PHE A 259 -9.97 -6.97 -14.63
N THR A 260 -10.01 -8.30 -14.65
CA THR A 260 -10.84 -9.03 -15.61
C THR A 260 -12.30 -9.03 -15.14
N SER A 261 -13.17 -8.38 -15.90
CA SER A 261 -14.62 -8.36 -15.67
C SER A 261 -15.37 -9.07 -16.79
N TYR A 262 -16.31 -9.93 -16.41
CA TYR A 262 -17.29 -10.54 -17.32
C TYR A 262 -18.68 -10.34 -16.74
N PRO A 263 -19.40 -9.27 -17.13
CA PRO A 263 -20.70 -8.94 -16.57
C PRO A 263 -21.65 -10.15 -16.57
N GLY A 264 -22.20 -10.45 -15.38
CA GLY A 264 -23.12 -11.58 -15.17
C GLY A 264 -22.46 -12.97 -15.14
N LYS A 265 -21.12 -13.06 -15.15
CA LYS A 265 -20.38 -14.33 -15.14
C LYS A 265 -19.31 -14.35 -14.05
N TRP A 266 -19.74 -14.31 -12.79
CA TRP A 266 -18.87 -14.30 -11.60
C TRP A 266 -17.71 -15.32 -11.63
N LYS A 267 -17.95 -16.55 -12.12
CA LYS A 267 -16.90 -17.59 -12.24
C LYS A 267 -15.78 -17.25 -13.23
N LYS A 268 -16.00 -16.26 -14.09
CA LYS A 268 -15.04 -15.75 -15.07
C LYS A 268 -14.41 -14.43 -14.64
N GLU A 269 -14.90 -13.78 -13.59
CA GLU A 269 -14.29 -12.57 -13.03
C GLU A 269 -13.02 -12.93 -12.25
N THR A 270 -12.15 -11.94 -12.04
CA THR A 270 -10.95 -12.09 -11.21
C THR A 270 -11.31 -12.69 -9.85
N GLN A 271 -10.58 -13.73 -9.46
CA GLN A 271 -10.69 -14.35 -8.15
C GLN A 271 -9.30 -14.65 -7.61
N TRP A 272 -9.22 -14.80 -6.29
CA TRP A 272 -8.04 -15.36 -5.66
C TRP A 272 -7.80 -16.79 -6.11
N ARG A 273 -6.55 -17.09 -6.46
CA ARG A 273 -6.14 -18.37 -7.06
C ARG A 273 -6.35 -19.54 -6.11
N HIS A 274 -6.04 -19.38 -4.82
CA HIS A 274 -6.24 -20.42 -3.80
C HIS A 274 -7.70 -20.68 -3.47
N LEU A 275 -8.60 -19.74 -3.78
CA LEU A 275 -10.02 -19.87 -3.50
C LEU A 275 -10.80 -20.56 -4.62
N LYS A 276 -10.29 -20.51 -5.85
CA LYS A 276 -10.93 -21.11 -7.01
C LYS A 276 -11.11 -22.62 -6.91
N ASN A 277 -10.24 -23.30 -6.16
CA ASN A 277 -10.26 -24.76 -6.01
C ASN A 277 -11.03 -25.27 -4.78
N LYS A 278 -11.63 -24.37 -3.97
CA LYS A 278 -12.36 -24.73 -2.75
C LYS A 278 -13.88 -24.91 -2.96
N LYS A 279 -14.34 -25.08 -4.20
CA LYS A 279 -15.76 -25.29 -4.54
C LYS A 279 -15.98 -26.57 -5.32
#